data_AF-A0A963AXY7-F1
#
_entry.id   AF-A0A963AXY7-F1
#
_cell.length_a   1.000
_cell.length_b   1.000
_cell.length_c   1.000
_cell.angle_alpha   90.00
_cell.angle_beta   90.00
_cell.angle_gamma   90.00
#
_symmetry.space_group_name_H-M   'P 1'
#
loop_
_entity.id
_entity.type
_entity.pdbx_description
1 polymer ?
#
loop_
_entity_poly.entity_id
_entity_poly.type
_entity_poly.pdbx_seq_one_letter_code
_entity_poly.pdbx_strand_id
1 'polypeptide(L)'
;MNPRLKIEFCINGEGGVIVEESLTFPSPDDFLDFISPGGGCESIDSAIDEVRVILAPGGQFETGNRLAAHGATLQVGMYLFTGPLAEIADLAQRLIAHAADNDIAESFYRMV
;
A
#
# COMPACT_ATOMS: atom_id res chain seq x y z
N MET A 1 7.18 9.85 14.96
CA MET A 1 6.26 10.23 13.86
C MET A 1 5.13 9.21 13.85
N ASN A 2 3.88 9.65 13.70
CA ASN A 2 2.76 8.71 13.60
C ASN A 2 2.88 7.94 12.28
N PRO A 3 2.71 6.61 12.29
CA PRO A 3 2.77 5.82 11.06
C PRO A 3 1.69 6.26 10.08
N ARG A 4 2.07 6.44 8.82
CA ARG A 4 1.17 6.91 7.77
C ARG A 4 0.62 5.81 6.89
N LEU A 5 1.25 4.63 6.90
CA LEU A 5 0.86 3.53 6.04
C LEU A 5 1.01 2.21 6.79
N LYS A 6 -0.01 1.36 6.73
CA LYS A 6 0.02 -0.01 7.23
C LYS A 6 -0.23 -0.96 6.06
N ILE A 7 0.56 -2.02 5.97
CA ILE A 7 0.32 -3.13 5.04
C ILE A 7 -0.16 -4.32 5.83
N GLU A 8 -1.22 -4.97 5.38
CA GLU A 8 -1.70 -6.25 5.87
C GLU A 8 -1.64 -7.26 4.74
N PHE A 9 -0.99 -8.39 5.00
CA PHE A 9 -0.94 -9.54 4.11
C PHE A 9 -2.00 -10.53 4.56
N CYS A 10 -2.93 -10.84 3.66
CA CYS A 10 -4.17 -11.52 3.99
C CYS A 10 -4.33 -12.81 3.19
N ILE A 11 -4.91 -13.83 3.84
CA ILE A 11 -5.33 -15.08 3.21
C ILE A 11 -6.82 -15.34 3.44
N ASN A 12 -7.46 -16.08 2.54
CA ASN A 12 -8.84 -16.53 2.67
C ASN A 12 -8.89 -17.87 3.42
N GLY A 13 -9.42 -17.85 4.64
CA GLY A 13 -9.70 -19.07 5.41
C GLY A 13 -11.17 -19.47 5.40
N GLU A 14 -11.49 -20.62 6.01
CA GLU A 14 -12.87 -21.13 6.15
C GLU A 14 -13.81 -20.22 6.97
N GLY A 15 -13.30 -19.12 7.54
CA GLY A 15 -14.06 -18.12 8.30
C GLY A 15 -13.97 -16.68 7.76
N GLY A 16 -13.39 -16.47 6.57
CA GLY A 16 -13.18 -15.14 5.99
C GLY A 16 -11.70 -14.76 5.90
N VAL A 17 -11.43 -13.45 5.79
CA VAL A 17 -10.07 -12.93 5.60
C VAL A 17 -9.28 -12.96 6.92
N ILE A 18 -8.11 -13.59 6.89
CA ILE A 18 -7.15 -13.70 8.00
C ILE A 18 -5.94 -12.84 7.66
N VAL A 19 -5.49 -12.02 8.61
CA VAL A 19 -4.25 -11.24 8.48
C VAL A 19 -3.08 -12.10 8.99
N GLU A 20 -2.20 -12.53 8.09
CA GLU A 20 -1.03 -13.35 8.41
C GLU A 20 0.11 -12.48 8.95
N GLU A 21 0.37 -11.36 8.29
CA GLU A 21 1.45 -10.45 8.63
C GLU A 21 0.99 -9.00 8.45
N SER A 22 1.54 -8.09 9.26
CA SER A 22 1.36 -6.66 9.03
C SER A 22 2.63 -5.88 9.26
N LEU A 23 2.89 -4.96 8.35
CA LEU A 23 4.02 -4.02 8.41
C LEU A 23 3.48 -2.61 8.56
N THR A 24 4.24 -1.73 9.20
CA THR A 24 3.83 -0.34 9.42
C THR A 24 4.97 0.58 9.06
N PHE A 25 4.67 1.58 8.23
CA PHE A 25 5.65 2.50 7.65
C PHE A 25 5.38 3.93 8.15
N PRO A 26 6.45 4.67 8.51
CA PRO A 26 6.33 6.06 8.93
C PRO A 26 5.90 6.99 7.80
N SER A 27 6.23 6.67 6.55
CA SER A 27 5.89 7.47 5.38
C SER A 27 5.63 6.61 4.12
N PRO A 28 5.04 7.18 3.06
CA PRO A 28 4.96 6.53 1.75
C PRO A 28 6.32 6.20 1.15
N ASP A 29 7.36 6.99 1.42
CA ASP A 29 8.70 6.76 0.86
C ASP A 29 9.33 5.51 1.45
N ASP A 30 9.15 5.25 2.76
CA ASP A 30 9.61 4.00 3.38
C ASP A 30 8.90 2.76 2.81
N PHE A 31 7.65 2.92 2.35
CA PHE A 31 6.93 1.85 1.65
C PHE A 31 7.48 1.62 0.25
N LEU A 32 7.81 2.69 -0.48
CA LEU A 32 8.45 2.59 -1.80
C LEU A 32 9.80 1.87 -1.68
N ASP A 33 10.62 2.26 -0.71
CA ASP A 33 11.88 1.58 -0.40
C ASP A 33 11.70 0.08 -0.12
N PHE A 34 10.60 -0.30 0.56
CA PHE A 34 10.31 -1.70 0.84
C PHE A 34 9.95 -2.52 -0.41
N ILE A 35 9.26 -1.91 -1.37
CA ILE A 35 8.85 -2.58 -2.62
C ILE A 35 9.91 -2.48 -3.72
N SER A 36 10.95 -1.66 -3.55
CA SER A 36 12.11 -1.64 -4.44
C SER A 36 12.91 -2.96 -4.35
N PRO A 37 13.72 -3.31 -5.38
CA PRO A 37 14.56 -4.51 -5.37
C PRO A 37 15.47 -4.56 -4.13
N GLY A 38 15.43 -5.68 -3.40
CA GLY A 38 16.16 -5.83 -2.12
C GLY A 38 15.57 -5.09 -0.91
N GLY A 39 14.42 -4.42 -1.06
CA GLY A 39 13.73 -3.64 -0.02
C GLY A 39 12.97 -4.45 1.04
N GLY A 40 12.73 -5.75 0.77
CA GLY A 40 12.05 -6.66 1.69
C GLY A 40 10.72 -7.22 1.15
N CYS A 41 10.16 -6.65 0.08
CA CYS A 41 8.98 -7.21 -0.57
C CYS A 41 9.19 -8.64 -1.08
N GLU A 42 10.44 -9.03 -1.36
CA GLU A 42 10.79 -10.37 -1.81
C GLU A 42 10.61 -11.46 -0.74
N SER A 43 10.56 -11.10 0.54
CA SER A 43 10.37 -12.08 1.63
C SER A 43 8.91 -12.40 1.92
N ILE A 44 7.96 -11.77 1.22
CA ILE A 44 6.53 -12.01 1.41
C ILE A 44 6.18 -13.40 0.85
N ASP A 45 5.39 -14.17 1.61
CA ASP A 45 4.96 -15.50 1.19
C ASP A 45 4.11 -15.45 -0.10
N SER A 46 4.27 -16.46 -0.94
CA SER A 46 3.44 -16.70 -2.13
C SER A 46 1.99 -17.09 -1.81
N ALA A 47 1.69 -17.48 -0.57
CA ALA A 47 0.36 -17.92 -0.15
C ALA A 47 -0.64 -16.78 0.13
N ILE A 48 -0.25 -15.53 -0.09
CA ILE A 48 -1.11 -14.35 0.13
C ILE A 48 -2.20 -14.28 -0.94
N ASP A 49 -3.43 -13.99 -0.53
CA ASP A 49 -4.59 -13.81 -1.42
C ASP A 49 -4.96 -12.33 -1.64
N GLU A 50 -4.65 -11.47 -0.66
CA GLU A 50 -4.99 -10.04 -0.68
C GLU A 50 -3.93 -9.24 0.09
N VAL A 51 -3.56 -8.07 -0.42
CA VAL A 51 -2.65 -7.13 0.26
C VAL A 51 -3.39 -5.83 0.53
N ARG A 52 -3.65 -5.49 1.79
CA ARG A 52 -4.31 -4.24 2.15
C ARG A 52 -3.28 -3.19 2.50
N VAL A 53 -3.30 -2.07 1.79
CA VAL A 53 -2.46 -0.91 2.08
C VAL A 53 -3.34 0.20 2.64
N ILE A 54 -3.27 0.40 3.95
CA ILE A 54 -4.13 1.33 4.70
C ILE A 54 -3.35 2.62 4.93
N LEU A 55 -3.78 3.70 4.29
CA LEU A 55 -3.20 5.03 4.43
C LEU A 55 -3.94 5.81 5.52
N ALA A 56 -3.20 6.24 6.53
CA ALA A 56 -3.70 7.16 7.53
C ALA A 56 -3.81 8.57 6.92
N PRO A 57 -4.77 9.41 7.36
CA PRO A 57 -4.84 10.80 6.92
C PRO A 57 -3.55 11.54 7.27
N GLY A 58 -2.72 11.82 6.27
CA GLY A 58 -1.59 12.70 6.39
C GLY A 58 -2.11 14.13 6.41
N GLY A 59 -1.70 14.93 7.38
CA GLY A 59 -2.07 16.36 7.45
C GLY A 59 -1.56 17.21 6.27
N GLN A 60 -1.04 16.60 5.20
CA GLN A 60 -0.53 17.28 4.01
C GLN A 60 -1.67 17.77 3.11
N PHE A 61 -2.80 17.08 3.11
CA PHE A 61 -4.02 17.53 2.43
C PHE A 61 -4.98 18.14 3.45
N GLU A 62 -4.66 19.36 3.92
CA GLU A 62 -5.50 20.07 4.88
C GLU A 62 -6.88 20.44 4.30
N THR A 63 -7.89 19.75 4.85
CA THR A 63 -9.21 20.20 5.37
C THR A 63 -10.17 21.06 4.53
N GLY A 64 -9.78 21.68 3.42
CA GLY A 64 -10.69 22.49 2.60
C GLY A 64 -11.44 21.71 1.51
N ASN A 65 -10.82 20.65 0.97
CA ASN A 65 -11.38 19.87 -0.12
C ASN A 65 -11.99 18.56 0.39
N ARG A 66 -13.33 18.53 0.49
CA ARG A 66 -14.08 17.37 1.01
C ARG A 66 -13.93 16.11 0.17
N LEU A 67 -13.67 16.23 -1.13
CA LEU A 67 -13.43 15.08 -2.01
C LEU A 67 -12.04 14.50 -1.75
N ALA A 68 -11.03 15.35 -1.61
CA ALA A 68 -9.66 14.95 -1.28
C ALA A 68 -9.55 14.19 0.06
N ALA A 69 -10.31 14.64 1.05
CA ALA A 69 -10.37 14.01 2.38
C ALA A 69 -11.33 12.81 2.45
N HIS A 70 -12.09 12.52 1.39
CA HIS A 70 -13.05 11.42 1.42
C HIS A 70 -12.34 10.08 1.39
N GLY A 71 -12.83 9.11 2.16
CA GLY A 71 -12.33 7.74 2.10
C GLY A 71 -12.61 7.14 0.73
N ALA A 72 -11.61 6.47 0.16
CA ALA A 72 -11.69 5.75 -1.09
C ALA A 72 -10.89 4.45 -1.00
N THR A 73 -11.12 3.57 -1.99
CA THR A 73 -10.31 2.37 -2.21
C THR A 73 -9.90 2.31 -3.67
N LEU A 74 -8.61 2.14 -3.92
CA LEU A 74 -8.05 1.81 -5.23
C LEU A 74 -7.60 0.35 -5.20
N GLN A 75 -8.09 -0.44 -6.15
CA GLN A 75 -7.67 -1.83 -6.32
C GLN A 75 -6.75 -1.96 -7.53
N VAL A 76 -5.60 -2.61 -7.33
CA VAL A 76 -4.62 -2.93 -8.37
C VAL A 76 -4.19 -4.39 -8.14
N GLY A 77 -4.72 -5.31 -8.93
CA GLY A 77 -4.52 -6.75 -8.69
C GLY A 77 -5.05 -7.18 -7.33
N MET A 78 -4.16 -7.76 -6.52
CA MET A 78 -4.43 -8.17 -5.14
C MET A 78 -4.23 -7.03 -4.12
N TYR A 79 -3.69 -5.88 -4.53
CA TYR A 79 -3.51 -4.73 -3.66
C TYR A 79 -4.79 -3.90 -3.53
N LEU A 80 -5.19 -3.65 -2.28
CA LEU A 80 -6.28 -2.75 -1.91
C LEU A 80 -5.72 -1.55 -1.14
N PHE A 81 -5.52 -0.43 -1.82
CA PHE A 81 -5.11 0.84 -1.22
C PHE A 81 -6.34 1.56 -0.67
N THR A 82 -6.43 1.74 0.64
CA THR A 82 -7.59 2.36 1.30
C THR A 82 -7.15 3.53 2.19
N GLY A 83 -7.84 4.65 2.10
CA GLY A 83 -7.51 5.88 2.83
C GLY A 83 -8.16 7.10 2.20
N PRO A 84 -7.74 8.34 2.54
CA PRO A 84 -8.21 9.53 1.85
C PRO A 84 -7.84 9.51 0.37
N LEU A 85 -8.74 9.97 -0.50
CA LEU A 85 -8.53 9.97 -1.95
C LEU A 85 -7.23 10.67 -2.36
N ALA A 86 -6.87 11.78 -1.71
CA ALA A 86 -5.65 12.51 -2.03
C ALA A 86 -4.38 11.72 -1.68
N GLU A 87 -4.38 11.01 -0.56
CA GLU A 87 -3.25 10.14 -0.16
C GLU A 87 -3.11 8.96 -1.12
N ILE A 88 -4.22 8.35 -1.53
CA ILE A 88 -4.22 7.28 -2.55
C ILE A 88 -3.68 7.81 -3.88
N ALA A 89 -4.14 8.99 -4.31
CA ALA A 89 -3.73 9.58 -5.58
C ALA A 89 -2.24 9.97 -5.61
N ASP A 90 -1.71 10.47 -4.48
CA ASP A 90 -0.28 10.77 -4.33
C ASP A 90 0.56 9.48 -4.39
N LEU A 91 0.19 8.47 -3.59
CA LEU A 91 0.92 7.20 -3.60
C LEU A 91 0.86 6.51 -4.96
N ALA A 92 -0.30 6.52 -5.63
CA ALA A 92 -0.43 5.94 -6.97
C ALA A 92 0.50 6.62 -8.00
N GLN A 93 0.64 7.95 -7.95
CA GLN A 93 1.57 8.67 -8.82
C GLN A 93 3.03 8.27 -8.53
N ARG A 94 3.41 8.16 -7.25
CA ARG A 94 4.78 7.74 -6.87
C ARG A 94 5.07 6.30 -7.29
N LEU A 95 4.12 5.39 -7.12
CA LEU A 95 4.22 3.99 -7.57
C LEU A 95 4.44 3.91 -9.08
N ILE A 96 3.66 4.65 -9.86
CA ILE A 96 3.82 4.69 -11.33
C ILE A 96 5.20 5.25 -11.71
N ALA A 97 5.68 6.27 -11.00
CA ALA A 97 7.01 6.84 -11.23
C ALA A 97 8.13 5.83 -10.93
N HIS A 98 8.08 5.14 -9.78
CA HIS A 98 9.06 4.10 -9.43
C HIS A 98 9.02 2.92 -10.42
N ALA A 99 7.82 2.51 -10.84
CA ALA A 99 7.66 1.49 -11.87
C ALA A 99 8.33 1.86 -13.20
N ALA A 100 8.22 3.14 -13.61
CA ALA A 100 8.83 3.63 -14.84
C ALA A 100 10.37 3.57 -14.81
N ASP A 101 10.97 3.70 -13.63
CA ASP A 101 12.41 3.61 -13.42
C ASP A 101 12.90 2.16 -13.21
N ASN A 102 12.02 1.15 -13.32
CA ASN A 102 12.26 -0.26 -12.97
C ASN A 102 12.69 -0.46 -11.50
N ASP A 103 12.26 0.45 -10.62
CA ASP A 103 12.58 0.42 -9.20
C ASP A 103 11.45 -0.20 -8.38
N ILE A 104 10.90 -1.31 -8.88
CA ILE A 104 9.92 -2.14 -8.19
C ILE A 104 10.36 -3.60 -8.30
N ALA A 105 10.40 -4.29 -7.18
CA ALA A 105 10.78 -5.70 -7.10
C ALA A 105 9.80 -6.59 -7.89
N GLU A 106 10.31 -7.65 -8.51
CA GLU A 106 9.48 -8.60 -9.27
C GLU A 106 8.39 -9.24 -8.40
N SER A 107 8.66 -9.45 -7.10
CA SER A 107 7.70 -9.98 -6.13
C SER A 107 6.45 -9.12 -5.99
N PHE A 108 6.60 -7.79 -6.09
CA PHE A 108 5.46 -6.86 -6.07
C PHE A 108 4.57 -7.09 -7.29
N TYR A 109 5.15 -7.26 -8.48
CA TYR A 109 4.38 -7.51 -9.71
C TYR A 109 3.67 -8.85 -9.73
N ARG A 110 4.12 -9.85 -8.97
CA ARG A 110 3.39 -11.13 -8.84
C ARG A 110 2.03 -10.98 -8.17
N MET A 111 1.85 -9.90 -7.41
CA MET A 111 0.65 -9.59 -6.65
C MET A 111 -0.24 -8.52 -7.34
N VAL A 112 0.18 -8.02 -8.51
CA VAL A 112 -0.56 -7.05 -9.35
C VAL A 112 -1.23 -7.77 -10.52
#